data_AF-A0A661YZE7-F1
#
_entry.id   AF-A0A661YZE7-F1
#
_cell.length_a   1.000
_cell.length_b   1.000
_cell.length_c   1.000
_cell.angle_alpha   90.00
_cell.angle_beta   90.00
_cell.angle_gamma   90.00
#
_symmetry.space_group_name_H-M   'P 1'
#
loop_
_entity.id
_entity.type
_entity.pdbx_description
1 polymer ?
#
loop_
_entity_poly.entity_id
_entity_poly.type
_entity_poly.pdbx_seq_one_letter_code
_entity_poly.pdbx_strand_id
1 'polypeptide(L)'
;MRNKGFWFWGFIILLILNLSIIFSMGYFHYKMRNHGADIKSTMIHKHMSNEKMKKIRKKFWGNTNFTIEEKKFLSKNRKEHFARMKVLKSELKDNQSILFDEIRKSKPDSNSIIKYKMKIQDSQKAITDEAIRFYEKMKTKLNPEQMKIVDNHLSNMFHQNIKKN
;
A
#
# COMPACT_ATOMS: atom_id res chain seq x y z
N MET A 1 31.04 -48.04 23.38
CA MET A 1 29.58 -48.14 23.16
C MET A 1 29.13 -46.98 22.29
N ARG A 2 28.56 -47.26 21.11
CA ARG A 2 28.22 -46.27 20.08
C ARG A 2 27.19 -45.28 20.65
N ASN A 3 27.51 -43.99 20.63
CA ASN A 3 26.79 -42.92 21.32
C ASN A 3 25.40 -42.66 20.67
N LYS A 4 24.43 -43.55 20.92
CA LYS A 4 23.08 -43.52 20.32
C LYS A 4 22.26 -42.28 20.74
N GLY A 5 22.62 -41.64 21.85
CA GLY A 5 21.96 -40.42 22.33
C GLY A 5 22.24 -39.18 21.46
N PHE A 6 23.45 -39.05 20.91
CA PHE A 6 23.82 -37.89 20.10
C PHE A 6 23.00 -37.79 18.81
N TRP A 7 22.78 -38.93 18.15
CA TRP A 7 21.97 -38.99 16.93
C TRP A 7 20.47 -38.74 17.19
N PHE A 8 19.96 -39.19 18.33
CA PHE A 8 18.58 -38.94 18.73
C PHE A 8 18.31 -37.44 18.98
N TRP A 9 19.20 -36.77 19.71
CA TRP A 9 19.10 -35.32 19.93
C TRP A 9 19.34 -34.51 18.66
N GLY A 10 20.26 -34.94 17.80
CA GLY A 10 20.47 -34.34 16.48
C GLY A 10 19.21 -34.42 15.60
N PHE A 11 18.51 -35.55 15.64
CA PHE A 11 17.25 -35.74 14.91
C PHE A 11 16.12 -34.86 15.47
N ILE A 12 16.00 -34.74 16.80
CA ILE A 12 15.00 -33.85 17.43
C ILE A 12 15.25 -32.39 17.04
N ILE A 13 16.51 -31.93 17.07
CA ILE A 13 16.87 -30.56 16.69
C ILE A 13 16.55 -30.31 15.20
N LEU A 14 16.89 -31.26 14.32
CA LEU A 14 16.54 -31.19 12.90
C LEU A 14 15.02 -31.16 12.67
N LEU A 15 14.26 -31.91 13.46
CA LEU A 15 12.80 -31.98 13.34
C LEU A 15 12.15 -30.68 13.81
N ILE A 16 12.66 -30.07 14.89
CA ILE A 16 12.22 -28.73 15.36
C ILE A 16 12.57 -27.65 14.35
N LEU A 17 13.76 -27.68 13.74
CA LEU A 17 14.17 -26.73 12.69
C LEU A 17 13.30 -26.87 11.43
N ASN A 18 13.00 -28.10 11.00
CA ASN A 18 12.12 -28.32 9.85
C ASN A 18 10.69 -27.88 10.15
N LEU A 19 10.16 -28.16 11.35
CA LEU A 19 8.86 -27.67 11.77
C LEU A 19 8.83 -26.14 11.84
N SER A 20 9.87 -25.48 12.37
CA SER A 20 9.91 -24.01 12.44
C SER A 20 9.96 -23.37 11.04
N ILE A 21 10.63 -24.00 10.07
CA ILE A 21 10.64 -23.58 8.67
C ILE A 21 9.26 -23.79 8.04
N ILE A 22 8.60 -24.93 8.27
CA ILE A 22 7.25 -25.22 7.75
C ILE A 22 6.21 -24.28 8.38
N PHE A 23 6.29 -24.00 9.68
CA PHE A 23 5.43 -23.02 10.34
C PHE A 23 5.72 -21.60 9.87
N SER A 24 6.98 -21.24 9.62
CA SER A 24 7.36 -19.92 9.08
C SER A 24 6.91 -19.76 7.63
N MET A 25 7.07 -20.79 6.79
CA MET A 25 6.57 -20.80 5.41
C MET A 25 5.04 -20.86 5.38
N GLY A 26 4.41 -21.65 6.25
CA GLY A 26 2.95 -21.74 6.37
C GLY A 26 2.34 -20.45 6.88
N TYR A 27 2.96 -19.79 7.87
CA TYR A 27 2.57 -18.46 8.33
C TYR A 27 2.85 -17.40 7.27
N PHE A 28 3.97 -17.46 6.56
CA PHE A 28 4.27 -16.57 5.45
C PHE A 28 3.32 -16.77 4.27
N HIS A 29 2.92 -18.00 3.96
CA HIS A 29 1.97 -18.33 2.89
C HIS A 29 0.54 -18.01 3.32
N TYR A 30 0.16 -18.24 4.57
CA TYR A 30 -1.11 -17.79 5.17
C TYR A 30 -1.18 -16.26 5.20
N LYS A 31 -0.10 -15.58 5.60
CA LYS A 31 0.03 -14.11 5.54
C LYS A 31 0.06 -13.63 4.09
N MET A 32 0.67 -14.31 3.14
CA MET A 32 0.56 -13.95 1.72
C MET A 32 -0.76 -14.36 1.07
N ARG A 33 -1.55 -15.26 1.65
CA ARG A 33 -2.87 -15.63 1.15
C ARG A 33 -3.98 -14.77 1.76
N ASN A 34 -3.82 -14.35 3.02
CA ASN A 34 -4.75 -13.48 3.75
C ASN A 34 -4.36 -12.00 3.74
N HIS A 35 -3.07 -11.66 3.65
CA HIS A 35 -2.54 -10.31 3.38
C HIS A 35 -1.93 -10.15 1.98
N GLY A 36 -1.77 -11.19 1.16
CA GLY A 36 -1.75 -10.98 -0.30
C GLY A 36 -3.16 -10.74 -0.84
N ALA A 37 -4.18 -10.79 0.03
CA ALA A 37 -5.40 -10.03 -0.17
C ALA A 37 -5.17 -8.49 -0.06
N ASP A 38 -3.97 -8.02 0.29
CA ASP A 38 -3.56 -6.63 0.02
C ASP A 38 -3.04 -6.43 -1.41
N ILE A 39 -2.73 -7.49 -2.16
CA ILE A 39 -2.73 -7.42 -3.64
C ILE A 39 -4.19 -7.43 -4.15
N LYS A 40 -5.14 -7.99 -3.38
CA LYS A 40 -6.57 -7.66 -3.55
C LYS A 40 -6.97 -6.33 -2.92
N SER A 41 -6.13 -5.55 -2.22
CA SER A 41 -6.49 -4.18 -1.82
C SER A 41 -6.56 -3.24 -3.03
N THR A 42 -5.95 -3.62 -4.17
CA THR A 42 -6.28 -2.99 -5.47
C THR A 42 -7.65 -3.39 -6.03
N MET A 43 -8.34 -4.35 -5.39
CA MET A 43 -9.75 -4.73 -5.62
C MET A 43 -10.67 -4.51 -4.40
N ILE A 44 -10.20 -3.97 -3.26
CA ILE A 44 -11.06 -3.45 -2.18
C ILE A 44 -11.49 -2.00 -2.54
N HIS A 45 -11.96 -1.83 -3.76
CA HIS A 45 -12.94 -0.81 -4.11
C HIS A 45 -14.38 -1.39 -4.08
N LYS A 46 -14.58 -2.63 -3.63
CA LYS A 46 -15.84 -3.36 -3.81
C LYS A 46 -16.83 -3.39 -2.63
N HIS A 47 -16.62 -2.63 -1.55
CA HIS A 47 -17.62 -2.56 -0.45
C HIS A 47 -18.12 -1.15 -0.09
N MET A 48 -17.98 -0.20 -1.01
CA MET A 48 -18.94 0.87 -1.17
C MET A 48 -19.33 0.88 -2.63
N SER A 49 -20.64 0.81 -2.95
CA SER A 49 -21.07 0.99 -4.34
C SER A 49 -20.41 2.25 -4.90
N ASN A 50 -19.97 2.22 -6.16
CA ASN A 50 -19.39 3.39 -6.82
C ASN A 50 -20.27 4.64 -6.63
N GLU A 51 -21.58 4.45 -6.48
CA GLU A 51 -22.54 5.49 -6.12
C GLU A 51 -22.38 6.07 -4.71
N LYS A 52 -22.16 5.27 -3.65
CA LYS A 52 -21.94 5.77 -2.28
C LYS A 52 -20.65 6.59 -2.19
N MET A 53 -19.56 6.12 -2.79
CA MET A 53 -18.30 6.87 -2.89
C MET A 53 -18.46 8.16 -3.71
N LYS A 54 -19.21 8.11 -4.82
CA LYS A 54 -19.55 9.29 -5.63
C LYS A 54 -20.39 10.28 -4.85
N LYS A 55 -21.38 9.83 -4.06
CA LYS A 55 -22.19 10.69 -3.17
C LYS A 55 -21.35 11.33 -2.06
N ILE A 56 -20.45 10.59 -1.39
CA ILE A 56 -19.56 11.12 -0.35
C ILE A 56 -18.60 12.18 -0.93
N ARG A 57 -17.95 11.90 -2.08
CA ARG A 57 -17.10 12.88 -2.77
C ARG A 57 -17.89 14.11 -3.22
N LYS A 58 -19.09 13.91 -3.78
CA LYS A 58 -19.95 15.01 -4.23
C LYS A 58 -20.47 15.84 -3.05
N LYS A 59 -20.72 15.23 -1.89
CA LYS A 59 -21.13 15.93 -0.66
C LYS A 59 -19.99 16.72 -0.05
N PHE A 60 -18.78 16.16 0.08
CA PHE A 60 -17.65 16.86 0.68
C PHE A 60 -17.18 18.07 -0.16
N TRP A 61 -17.02 17.89 -1.47
CA TRP A 61 -16.58 18.96 -2.37
C TRP A 61 -17.73 19.85 -2.88
N GLY A 62 -18.98 19.48 -2.58
CA GLY A 62 -20.18 20.22 -2.95
C GLY A 62 -20.73 21.12 -1.83
N ASN A 63 -20.59 20.73 -0.56
CA ASN A 63 -21.08 21.48 0.62
C ASN A 63 -20.06 22.43 1.25
N THR A 64 -18.88 22.56 0.65
CA THR A 64 -17.85 23.47 1.15
C THR A 64 -18.08 24.87 0.60
N ASN A 65 -17.91 25.88 1.48
CA ASN A 65 -17.90 27.30 1.14
C ASN A 65 -16.64 27.68 0.32
N PHE A 66 -16.39 26.93 -0.75
CA PHE A 66 -15.37 27.26 -1.74
C PHE A 66 -15.99 28.15 -2.81
N THR A 67 -15.26 29.19 -3.20
CA THR A 67 -15.57 30.02 -4.35
C THR A 67 -15.53 29.20 -5.64
N ILE A 68 -16.09 29.74 -6.72
CA ILE A 68 -16.06 29.08 -8.04
C ILE A 68 -14.60 28.86 -8.49
N GLU A 69 -13.73 29.81 -8.22
CA GLU A 69 -12.30 29.72 -8.56
C GLU A 69 -11.58 28.64 -7.75
N GLU A 70 -11.80 28.58 -6.44
CA GLU A 70 -11.25 27.55 -5.56
C GLU A 70 -11.72 26.16 -5.97
N LYS A 71 -13.01 26.01 -6.33
CA LYS A 71 -13.57 24.76 -6.85
C LYS A 71 -12.88 24.33 -8.15
N LYS A 72 -12.63 25.26 -9.08
CA LYS A 72 -11.90 24.99 -10.33
C LYS A 72 -10.45 24.58 -10.03
N PHE A 73 -9.77 25.32 -9.16
CA PHE A 73 -8.41 25.03 -8.71
C PHE A 73 -8.29 23.63 -8.09
N LEU A 74 -9.14 23.30 -7.12
CA LEU A 74 -9.18 22.01 -6.45
C LEU A 74 -9.52 20.88 -7.41
N SER A 75 -10.45 21.10 -8.34
CA SER A 75 -10.79 20.11 -9.36
C SER A 75 -9.60 19.78 -10.26
N LYS A 76 -8.90 20.81 -10.77
CA LYS A 76 -7.71 20.64 -11.61
C LYS A 76 -6.61 19.89 -10.88
N ASN A 77 -6.24 20.35 -9.68
CA ASN A 77 -5.16 19.75 -8.91
C ASN A 77 -5.44 18.31 -8.47
N ARG A 78 -6.69 18.00 -8.10
CA ARG A 78 -7.07 16.61 -7.77
C ARG A 78 -6.96 15.68 -8.97
N LYS A 79 -7.40 16.14 -10.16
CA LYS A 79 -7.28 15.33 -11.38
C LYS A 79 -5.81 15.04 -11.71
N GLU A 80 -4.96 16.07 -11.65
CA GLU A 80 -3.51 15.92 -11.85
C GLU A 80 -2.90 14.96 -10.84
N HIS A 81 -3.19 15.14 -9.55
CA HIS A 81 -2.72 14.27 -8.48
C HIS A 81 -3.16 12.81 -8.67
N PHE A 82 -4.45 12.57 -8.94
CA PHE A 82 -4.95 11.20 -9.15
C PHE A 82 -4.37 10.55 -10.39
N ALA A 83 -4.15 11.30 -11.47
CA ALA A 83 -3.51 10.79 -12.67
C ALA A 83 -2.07 10.34 -12.38
N ARG A 84 -1.28 11.19 -11.71
CA ARG A 84 0.10 10.85 -11.31
C ARG A 84 0.16 9.69 -10.34
N MET A 85 -0.69 9.73 -9.32
CA MET A 85 -0.75 8.68 -8.30
C MET A 85 -1.15 7.32 -8.89
N LYS A 86 -2.00 7.29 -9.92
CA LYS A 86 -2.33 6.08 -10.65
C LYS A 86 -1.10 5.48 -11.34
N VAL A 87 -0.29 6.30 -12.00
CA VAL A 87 0.94 5.86 -12.67
C VAL A 87 1.93 5.30 -11.65
N LEU A 88 2.26 6.06 -10.61
CA LEU A 88 3.22 5.65 -9.57
C LEU A 88 2.81 4.36 -8.86
N LYS A 89 1.51 4.19 -8.58
CA LYS A 89 0.99 2.94 -7.98
C LYS A 89 1.04 1.76 -8.95
N SER A 90 0.87 2.00 -10.24
CA SER A 90 1.05 0.96 -11.26
C SER A 90 2.51 0.52 -11.31
N GLU A 91 3.44 1.47 -11.40
CA GLU A 91 4.88 1.20 -11.41
C GLU A 91 5.33 0.43 -10.15
N LEU A 92 4.84 0.84 -8.97
CA LEU A 92 5.09 0.11 -7.72
C LEU A 92 4.61 -1.34 -7.82
N LYS A 93 3.39 -1.57 -8.31
CA LYS A 93 2.82 -2.91 -8.45
C LYS A 93 3.62 -3.76 -9.45
N ASP A 94 4.03 -3.17 -10.57
CA ASP A 94 4.80 -3.85 -11.61
C ASP A 94 6.18 -4.24 -11.07
N ASN A 95 6.87 -3.32 -10.39
CA ASN A 95 8.15 -3.59 -9.74
C ASN A 95 8.04 -4.66 -8.64
N GLN A 96 6.95 -4.67 -7.86
CA GLN A 96 6.67 -5.72 -6.87
C GLN A 96 6.45 -7.07 -7.54
N SER A 97 5.65 -7.12 -8.61
CA SER A 97 5.40 -8.37 -9.36
C SER A 97 6.71 -8.95 -9.86
N ILE A 98 7.55 -8.13 -10.52
CA ILE A 98 8.82 -8.59 -11.08
C ILE A 98 9.77 -9.07 -9.97
N LEU A 99 9.83 -8.36 -8.83
CA LEU A 99 10.63 -8.81 -7.69
C LEU A 99 10.16 -10.18 -7.18
N PHE A 100 8.86 -10.39 -7.02
CA PHE A 100 8.33 -11.67 -6.55
C PHE A 100 8.55 -12.79 -7.56
N ASP A 101 8.42 -12.50 -8.86
CA ASP A 101 8.69 -13.47 -9.92
C ASP A 101 10.18 -13.84 -9.94
N GLU A 102 11.09 -12.89 -9.71
CA GLU A 102 12.53 -13.15 -9.57
C GLU A 102 12.84 -14.06 -8.37
N ILE A 103 12.26 -13.75 -7.21
CA ILE A 103 12.46 -14.53 -5.97
C ILE A 103 11.93 -15.97 -6.12
N ARG A 104 10.89 -16.19 -6.94
CA ARG A 104 10.28 -17.51 -7.17
C ARG A 104 11.08 -18.41 -8.11
N LYS A 105 12.06 -17.89 -8.84
CA LYS A 105 12.87 -18.71 -9.76
C LYS A 105 13.66 -19.77 -8.99
N SER A 106 13.94 -20.89 -9.66
CA SER A 106 14.79 -21.96 -9.11
C SER A 106 16.21 -21.48 -8.80
N LYS A 107 16.70 -20.47 -9.53
CA LYS A 107 17.96 -19.76 -9.30
C LYS A 107 17.71 -18.25 -9.41
N PRO A 108 17.39 -17.56 -8.29
CA PRO A 108 17.15 -16.11 -8.30
C PRO A 108 18.43 -15.33 -8.60
N ASP A 109 18.33 -14.27 -9.40
CA ASP A 109 19.42 -13.31 -9.61
C ASP A 109 19.44 -12.24 -8.52
N SER A 110 20.49 -12.24 -7.70
CA SER A 110 20.67 -11.26 -6.63
C SER A 110 20.73 -9.80 -7.12
N ASN A 111 21.29 -9.56 -8.30
CA ASN A 111 21.38 -8.21 -8.86
C ASN A 111 20.00 -7.69 -9.25
N SER A 112 19.18 -8.53 -9.89
CA SER A 112 17.78 -8.21 -10.19
C SER A 112 16.96 -7.96 -8.94
N ILE A 113 17.12 -8.76 -7.88
CA ILE A 113 16.46 -8.55 -6.59
C ILE A 113 16.80 -7.17 -6.00
N ILE A 114 18.09 -6.82 -5.95
CA ILE A 114 18.56 -5.52 -5.44
C ILE A 114 17.97 -4.37 -6.28
N LYS A 115 18.04 -4.49 -7.60
CA LYS A 115 17.49 -3.50 -8.54
C LYS A 115 16.01 -3.24 -8.31
N TYR A 116 15.18 -4.28 -8.24
CA TYR A 116 13.73 -4.09 -8.06
C TYR A 116 13.37 -3.67 -6.63
N LYS A 117 14.15 -4.07 -5.61
CA LYS A 117 14.02 -3.53 -4.26
C LYS A 117 14.22 -2.00 -4.25
N MET A 118 15.28 -1.50 -4.89
CA MET A 118 15.54 -0.06 -4.99
C MET A 118 14.41 0.67 -5.73
N LYS A 119 13.95 0.13 -6.87
CA LYS A 119 12.83 0.71 -7.62
C LYS A 119 11.52 0.78 -6.82
N ILE A 120 11.25 -0.20 -5.98
CA ILE A 120 10.10 -0.20 -5.07
C ILE A 120 10.23 0.94 -4.05
N GLN A 121 11.41 1.11 -3.45
CA GLN A 121 11.68 2.21 -2.52
C GLN A 121 11.52 3.57 -3.19
N ASP A 122 12.05 3.73 -4.41
CA ASP A 122 11.91 4.95 -5.20
C ASP A 122 10.45 5.27 -5.53
N SER A 123 9.67 4.26 -5.92
CA SER A 123 8.24 4.41 -6.22
C SER A 123 7.44 4.80 -4.96
N GLN A 124 7.75 4.19 -3.80
CA GLN A 124 7.12 4.54 -2.52
C GLN A 124 7.45 5.96 -2.08
N LYS A 125 8.71 6.39 -2.26
CA LYS A 125 9.13 7.76 -2.02
C LYS A 125 8.38 8.72 -2.94
N ALA A 126 8.33 8.46 -4.25
CA ALA A 126 7.63 9.30 -5.21
C ALA A 126 6.13 9.43 -4.92
N ILE A 127 5.49 8.36 -4.44
CA ILE A 127 4.08 8.40 -3.97
C ILE A 127 3.92 9.36 -2.80
N THR A 128 4.85 9.32 -1.85
CA THR A 128 4.83 10.19 -0.66
C THR A 128 5.08 11.64 -1.06
N ASP A 129 6.09 11.89 -1.89
CA ASP A 129 6.44 13.21 -2.40
C ASP A 129 5.28 13.83 -3.19
N GLU A 130 4.59 13.06 -4.03
CA GLU A 130 3.42 13.53 -4.78
C GLU A 130 2.24 13.87 -3.85
N ALA A 131 2.04 13.12 -2.76
CA ALA A 131 1.02 13.43 -1.77
C ALA A 131 1.33 14.72 -1.00
N ILE A 132 2.58 14.89 -0.57
CA ILE A 132 3.06 16.13 0.08
C ILE A 132 2.89 17.32 -0.86
N ARG A 133 3.37 17.19 -2.10
CA ARG A 133 3.27 18.23 -3.13
C ARG A 133 1.82 18.64 -3.40
N PHE A 134 0.90 17.67 -3.49
CA PHE A 134 -0.52 17.95 -3.66
C PHE A 134 -1.08 18.73 -2.46
N TYR A 135 -0.69 18.35 -1.24
CA TYR A 135 -1.09 19.03 -0.02
C TYR A 135 -0.57 20.46 0.08
N GLU A 136 0.71 20.67 -0.21
CA GLU A 136 1.33 22.01 -0.30
C GLU A 136 0.62 22.88 -1.34
N LYS A 137 0.28 22.30 -2.49
CA LYS A 137 -0.46 23.01 -3.54
C LYS A 137 -1.85 23.42 -3.09
N MET A 138 -2.52 22.69 -2.20
CA MET A 138 -3.80 23.13 -1.64
C MET A 138 -3.63 24.33 -0.69
N LYS A 139 -2.56 24.36 0.12
CA LYS A 139 -2.27 25.45 1.06
C LYS A 139 -2.06 26.81 0.39
N THR A 140 -1.64 26.85 -0.87
CA THR A 140 -1.40 28.13 -1.57
C THR A 140 -2.68 28.88 -1.94
N LYS A 141 -3.82 28.19 -1.99
CA LYS A 141 -5.09 28.79 -2.44
C LYS A 141 -6.20 28.70 -1.40
N LEU A 142 -6.11 27.79 -0.43
CA LEU A 142 -7.10 27.62 0.62
C LEU A 142 -6.70 28.35 1.90
N ASN A 143 -7.66 28.97 2.56
CA ASN A 143 -7.45 29.57 3.88
C ASN A 143 -7.36 28.49 4.98
N PRO A 144 -6.92 28.84 6.21
CA PRO A 144 -6.75 27.87 7.29
C PRO A 144 -8.01 27.08 7.67
N GLU A 145 -9.18 27.72 7.71
CA GLU A 145 -10.45 27.05 8.04
C GLU A 145 -10.89 26.06 6.94
N GLN A 146 -10.67 26.44 5.69
CA GLN A 146 -10.86 25.56 4.53
C GLN A 146 -9.87 24.39 4.55
N MET A 147 -8.61 24.61 4.93
CA MET A 147 -7.62 23.54 5.09
C MET A 147 -8.00 22.57 6.21
N LYS A 148 -8.54 23.04 7.35
CA LYS A 148 -9.05 22.15 8.41
C LYS A 148 -10.14 21.20 7.89
N ILE A 149 -11.01 21.68 6.99
CA ILE A 149 -12.03 20.83 6.37
C ILE A 149 -11.38 19.74 5.51
N VAL A 150 -10.36 20.09 4.73
CA VAL A 150 -9.56 19.13 3.94
C VAL A 150 -8.85 18.12 4.84
N ASP A 151 -8.19 18.59 5.90
CA ASP A 151 -7.48 17.76 6.87
C ASP A 151 -8.41 16.76 7.56
N ASN A 152 -9.59 17.23 8.00
CA ASN A 152 -10.62 16.38 8.59
C ASN A 152 -11.10 15.30 7.60
N HIS A 153 -11.19 15.62 6.32
CA HIS A 153 -11.57 14.64 5.30
C HIS A 153 -10.48 13.61 5.04
N LEU A 154 -9.23 14.05 4.92
CA LEU A 154 -8.08 13.17 4.75
C LEU A 154 -7.96 12.24 5.97
N SER A 155 -8.01 12.80 7.18
CA SER A 155 -7.95 12.06 8.44
C SER A 155 -9.08 11.02 8.55
N ASN A 156 -10.33 11.39 8.21
CA ASN A 156 -11.44 10.45 8.21
C ASN A 156 -11.27 9.30 7.20
N MET A 157 -10.65 9.56 6.04
CA MET A 157 -10.31 8.48 5.10
C MET A 157 -9.24 7.54 5.66
N PHE A 158 -8.27 8.04 6.43
CA PHE A 158 -7.27 7.19 7.09
C PHE A 158 -7.87 6.37 8.25
N HIS A 159 -8.71 6.97 9.10
CA HIS A 159 -9.29 6.31 10.27
C HIS A 159 -10.40 5.30 9.92
N GLN A 160 -11.13 5.48 8.82
CA GLN A 160 -12.13 4.50 8.36
C GLN A 160 -11.50 3.19 7.88
N ASN A 161 -10.19 3.16 7.60
CA ASN A 161 -9.47 1.93 7.27
C ASN A 161 -8.98 1.15 8.50
N ILE A 162 -9.08 1.73 9.71
CA ILE A 162 -8.63 1.08 10.96
C ILE A 162 -9.79 0.41 11.71
N LYS A 163 -11.02 0.96 11.64
CA LYS A 163 -12.20 0.43 12.34
C LYS A 163 -12.88 -0.78 11.66
N LYS A 164 -12.23 -1.42 10.68
CA LYS A 164 -12.80 -2.55 9.93
C LYS A 164 -11.92 -3.82 9.95
N ASN A 165 -11.02 -3.93 10.92
CA ASN A 165 -10.35 -5.18 11.26
C ASN A 165 -10.87 -5.69 12.60
#